data_AF-A0A397VA96-F1
#
_entry.id   AF-A0A397VA96-F1
#
_cell.length_a   1.000
_cell.length_b   1.000
_cell.length_c   1.000
_cell.angle_alpha   90.00
_cell.angle_beta   90.00
_cell.angle_gamma   90.00
#
_symmetry.space_group_name_H-M   'P 1'
#
loop_
_entity.id
_entity.type
_entity.pdbx_description
1 polymer ?
#
loop_
_entity_poly.entity_id
_entity_poly.type
_entity_poly.pdbx_seq_one_letter_code
_entity_poly.pdbx_strand_id
1 'polypeptide(L)'
;MYTTEIILDNLEDIKTLELLAIADELLLQDFIDKLKPFILQNLENFIKQDAISVLGMVFQYDICESFRNPSLHLISNYPDVLFEHQNFCQLEKSTLIQILQYDYLGKLNEIDIWNYLFKWGIGQEQALQNKDIKTWKNRLLFENILSEELYRDIGEYYLDPSVPPKGIVQRPKKLPVIDKIVKKKRFENRSYIDIAKTNEYLLKEENYYDVIIRTDEKQNLKEFHAHSLILNIRSSYFNHALTSNQINKEGKYLIFQFSNIPANIFETILRYLYTATITFYGLKGVEALQLLIAANELHLEDIIGYLISFIRQEFEEFMKQDAISIMQIIFQQDACRLFQENCLHYICTYPETLFEHQNFIQIDQSLLIQILKCDYLGRLNEIEIWNYLFKWGIAQNPTLQKEDMKTWKNADYVMLEKTIHECIPLIRWFQISGKEFKQNLALFRNTLSSELYQNIWNYHLDSSSLPHEITILPPRHKRVHMPLIRPQHFNIIASWIDKKDSLNMKKMHKENGIKK
;
A
#
# COMPACT_ATOMS: atom_id res chain seq x y z
N MET A 1 -8.25 15.46 4.69
CA MET A 1 -8.26 14.57 3.51
C MET A 1 -7.47 15.30 2.43
N TYR A 2 -6.17 15.03 2.30
CA TYR A 2 -5.35 15.63 1.25
C TYR A 2 -5.58 14.81 -0.02
N THR A 3 -6.45 15.30 -0.90
CA THR A 3 -6.71 14.66 -2.18
C THR A 3 -5.65 15.09 -3.18
N THR A 4 -5.12 14.13 -3.92
CA THR A 4 -4.22 14.38 -5.06
C THR A 4 -4.97 14.72 -6.35
N GLU A 5 -6.29 14.84 -6.25
CA GLU A 5 -7.17 15.23 -7.34
C GLU A 5 -7.42 16.74 -7.27
N ILE A 6 -7.07 17.43 -8.36
CA ILE A 6 -7.47 18.81 -8.59
C ILE A 6 -8.55 18.77 -9.66
N ILE A 7 -9.79 19.06 -9.26
CA ILE A 7 -10.93 19.19 -10.18
C ILE A 7 -10.92 20.62 -10.72
N LEU A 8 -10.46 20.78 -11.95
CA LEU A 8 -10.37 22.08 -12.63
C LEU A 8 -11.74 22.60 -13.11
N ASP A 9 -12.78 21.77 -13.10
CA ASP A 9 -14.11 22.09 -13.68
C ASP A 9 -14.85 23.23 -12.94
N ASN A 10 -14.40 23.61 -11.74
CA ASN A 10 -15.01 24.66 -10.91
C ASN A 10 -14.10 25.89 -10.70
N LEU A 11 -12.91 25.93 -11.29
CA LEU A 11 -12.00 27.07 -11.13
C LEU A 11 -12.38 28.18 -12.11
N GLU A 12 -12.67 29.35 -11.54
CA GLU A 12 -12.85 30.59 -12.30
C GLU A 12 -11.55 31.00 -12.99
N ASP A 13 -11.71 31.71 -14.10
CA ASP A 13 -10.71 32.01 -15.12
C ASP A 13 -9.39 32.57 -14.55
N ILE A 14 -9.49 33.64 -13.74
CA ILE A 14 -8.35 34.33 -13.13
C ILE A 14 -7.62 33.41 -12.15
N LYS A 15 -8.35 32.65 -11.33
CA LYS A 15 -7.77 31.74 -10.33
C LYS A 15 -6.92 30.66 -10.98
N THR A 16 -7.23 30.27 -12.23
CA THR A 16 -6.45 29.27 -12.96
C THR A 16 -5.09 29.83 -13.42
N LEU A 17 -5.03 31.12 -13.80
CA LEU A 17 -3.77 31.80 -14.14
C LEU A 17 -2.93 32.10 -12.90
N GLU A 18 -3.55 32.51 -11.80
CA GLU A 18 -2.86 32.64 -10.49
C GLU A 18 -2.27 31.30 -10.05
N LEU A 19 -3.03 30.22 -10.19
CA LEU A 19 -2.60 28.88 -9.85
C LEU A 19 -1.40 28.43 -10.70
N LEU A 20 -1.32 28.84 -11.96
CA LEU A 20 -0.15 28.59 -12.81
C LEU A 20 1.08 29.35 -12.32
N ALA A 21 0.94 30.62 -11.96
CA ALA A 21 2.04 31.42 -11.43
C ALA A 21 2.57 30.85 -10.09
N ILE A 22 1.66 30.46 -9.20
CA ILE A 22 2.01 29.80 -7.93
C ILE A 22 2.68 28.45 -8.17
N ALA A 23 2.19 27.67 -9.15
CA ALA A 23 2.80 26.39 -9.49
C ALA A 23 4.25 26.53 -9.98
N ASP A 24 4.54 27.59 -10.73
CA ASP A 24 5.89 27.94 -11.18
C ASP A 24 6.80 28.32 -10.02
N GLU A 25 6.32 29.17 -9.11
CA GLU A 25 7.05 29.57 -7.90
C GLU A 25 7.39 28.37 -7.00
N LEU A 26 6.46 27.40 -6.92
CA LEU A 26 6.63 26.16 -6.15
C LEU A 26 7.34 25.03 -6.93
N LEU A 27 7.81 25.30 -8.14
CA LEU A 27 8.52 24.34 -9.01
C LEU A 27 7.73 23.03 -9.28
N LEU A 28 6.41 23.14 -9.39
CA LEU A 28 5.50 22.01 -9.61
C LEU A 28 5.37 21.67 -11.12
N GLN A 29 6.47 21.24 -11.76
CA GLN A 29 6.54 21.08 -13.22
C GLN A 29 5.45 20.16 -13.79
N ASP A 30 5.18 19.01 -13.17
CA ASP A 30 4.13 18.08 -13.61
C ASP A 30 2.73 18.73 -13.60
N PHE A 31 2.51 19.69 -12.69
CA PHE A 31 1.26 20.41 -12.60
C PHE A 31 1.17 21.53 -13.64
N ILE A 32 2.27 22.26 -13.87
CA ILE A 32 2.40 23.27 -14.93
C ILE A 32 2.13 22.64 -16.30
N ASP A 33 2.74 21.49 -16.58
CA ASP A 33 2.60 20.76 -17.84
C ASP A 33 1.15 20.33 -18.11
N LYS A 34 0.36 20.12 -17.04
CA LYS A 34 -1.08 19.80 -17.12
C LYS A 34 -1.96 21.04 -17.21
N LEU A 35 -1.61 22.14 -16.53
CA LEU A 35 -2.38 23.38 -16.52
C LEU A 35 -2.28 24.15 -17.84
N LYS A 36 -1.09 24.23 -18.45
CA LYS A 36 -0.89 25.03 -19.66
C LYS A 36 -1.85 24.66 -20.81
N PRO A 37 -2.03 23.37 -21.16
CA PRO A 37 -3.00 22.96 -22.17
C PRO A 37 -4.46 23.28 -21.80
N PHE A 38 -4.81 23.20 -20.51
CA PHE A 38 -6.16 23.51 -20.03
C PHE A 38 -6.47 25.00 -20.17
N ILE A 39 -5.55 25.87 -19.76
CA ILE A 39 -5.67 27.32 -19.93
C ILE A 39 -5.79 27.67 -21.40
N LEU A 40 -4.92 27.11 -22.25
CA LEU A 40 -4.97 27.38 -23.70
C LEU A 40 -6.32 27.01 -24.32
N GLN A 41 -6.94 25.90 -23.89
CA GLN A 41 -8.26 25.47 -24.39
C GLN A 41 -9.42 26.35 -23.94
N ASN A 42 -9.30 27.00 -22.78
CA ASN A 42 -10.36 27.82 -22.19
C ASN A 42 -10.08 29.33 -22.27
N LEU A 43 -8.94 29.73 -22.84
CA LEU A 43 -8.47 31.12 -22.89
C LEU A 43 -9.49 32.09 -23.50
N GLU A 44 -10.23 31.66 -24.52
CA GLU A 44 -11.30 32.48 -25.11
C GLU A 44 -12.42 32.79 -24.11
N ASN A 45 -12.83 31.80 -23.32
CA ASN A 45 -13.82 32.01 -22.28
C ASN A 45 -13.26 32.93 -21.19
N PHE A 46 -11.98 32.75 -20.85
CA PHE A 46 -11.29 33.55 -19.83
C PHE A 46 -11.28 35.03 -20.16
N ILE A 47 -10.90 35.37 -21.40
CA ILE A 47 -10.88 36.75 -21.87
C ILE A 47 -12.29 37.32 -21.98
N LYS A 48 -13.29 36.52 -22.36
CA LYS A 48 -14.69 36.98 -22.47
C LYS A 48 -15.33 37.31 -21.11
N GLN A 49 -14.92 36.65 -20.03
CA GLN A 49 -15.45 36.95 -18.69
C GLN A 49 -14.77 38.18 -18.07
N ASP A 50 -13.43 38.24 -18.10
CA ASP A 50 -12.68 39.38 -17.58
C ASP A 50 -11.36 39.59 -18.34
N ALA A 51 -11.44 40.33 -19.44
CA ALA A 51 -10.28 40.65 -20.26
C ALA A 51 -9.19 41.42 -19.50
N ILE A 52 -9.56 42.30 -18.57
CA ILE A 52 -8.62 43.20 -17.91
C ILE A 52 -7.70 42.40 -16.99
N SER A 53 -8.29 41.58 -16.12
CA SER A 53 -7.52 40.78 -15.16
C SER A 53 -6.71 39.70 -15.85
N VAL A 54 -7.29 39.00 -16.83
CA VAL A 54 -6.61 37.93 -17.58
C VAL A 54 -5.40 38.46 -18.34
N LEU A 55 -5.55 39.57 -19.07
CA LEU A 55 -4.43 40.18 -19.79
C LEU A 55 -3.39 40.75 -18.83
N GLY A 56 -3.82 41.35 -17.71
CA GLY A 56 -2.90 41.75 -16.64
C GLY A 56 -1.97 40.60 -16.25
N MET A 57 -2.51 39.43 -15.92
CA MET A 57 -1.70 38.26 -15.53
C MET A 57 -0.87 37.69 -16.68
N VAL A 58 -1.43 37.58 -17.89
CA VAL A 58 -0.73 36.99 -19.04
C VAL A 58 0.52 37.79 -19.42
N PHE A 59 0.46 39.11 -19.29
CA PHE A 59 1.57 40.01 -19.60
C PHE A 59 2.49 40.29 -18.42
N GLN A 60 2.03 40.07 -17.18
CA GLN A 60 2.83 40.22 -15.97
C GLN A 60 3.79 39.04 -15.74
N TYR A 61 3.33 37.80 -15.95
CA TYR A 61 4.13 36.60 -15.62
C TYR A 61 4.80 35.99 -16.86
N ASP A 62 6.06 35.58 -16.73
CA ASP A 62 6.82 34.95 -17.82
C ASP A 62 6.33 33.54 -18.14
N ILE A 63 5.85 32.79 -17.13
CA ILE A 63 5.26 31.46 -17.34
C ILE A 63 4.05 31.48 -18.30
N CYS A 64 3.41 32.64 -18.43
CA CYS A 64 2.27 32.89 -19.30
C CYS A 64 2.65 33.36 -20.71
N GLU A 65 3.94 33.42 -21.08
CA GLU A 65 4.40 33.92 -22.38
C GLU A 65 3.68 33.22 -23.56
N SER A 66 3.47 31.90 -23.44
CA SER A 66 2.77 31.10 -24.44
C SER A 66 1.32 31.53 -24.70
N PHE A 67 0.69 32.28 -23.78
CA PHE A 67 -0.68 32.77 -23.91
C PHE A 67 -0.76 34.19 -24.47
N ARG A 68 0.35 34.95 -24.53
CA ARG A 68 0.36 36.35 -24.99
C ARG A 68 -0.17 36.48 -26.41
N ASN A 69 0.41 35.75 -27.36
CA ASN A 69 -0.01 35.78 -28.77
C ASN A 69 -1.46 35.28 -28.99
N PRO A 70 -1.88 34.12 -28.41
CA PRO A 70 -3.28 33.71 -28.46
C PRO A 70 -4.25 34.76 -27.90
N SER A 71 -3.89 35.41 -26.79
CA SER A 71 -4.73 36.44 -26.16
C SER A 71 -4.89 37.67 -27.06
N LEU A 72 -3.78 38.14 -27.65
CA LEU A 72 -3.80 39.26 -28.60
C LEU A 72 -4.66 38.95 -29.82
N HIS A 73 -4.52 37.76 -30.40
CA HIS A 73 -5.34 37.32 -31.53
C HIS A 73 -6.85 37.27 -31.19
N LEU A 74 -7.21 36.88 -29.97
CA LEU A 74 -8.61 36.88 -29.51
C LEU A 74 -9.17 38.31 -29.41
N ILE A 75 -8.40 39.25 -28.86
CA ILE A 75 -8.77 40.68 -28.82
C ILE A 75 -8.91 41.24 -30.24
N SER A 76 -8.05 40.81 -31.19
CA SER A 76 -8.20 41.21 -32.58
C SER A 76 -9.53 40.77 -33.19
N ASN A 77 -10.02 39.58 -32.84
CA ASN A 77 -11.28 39.08 -33.37
C ASN A 77 -12.49 39.70 -32.66
N TYR A 78 -12.34 40.06 -31.39
CA TYR A 78 -13.39 40.60 -30.53
C TYR A 78 -12.88 41.82 -29.72
N PRO A 79 -12.62 42.96 -30.38
CA PRO A 79 -12.01 44.12 -29.73
C PRO A 79 -12.92 44.75 -28.66
N ASP A 80 -14.23 44.64 -28.83
CA ASP A 80 -15.27 45.07 -27.89
C ASP A 80 -15.09 44.47 -26.49
N VAL A 81 -14.67 43.20 -26.40
CA VAL A 81 -14.43 42.49 -25.13
C VAL A 81 -13.44 43.22 -24.22
N LEU A 82 -12.44 43.90 -24.82
CA LEU A 82 -11.45 44.68 -24.07
C LEU A 82 -11.84 46.16 -23.99
N PHE A 83 -12.05 46.81 -25.14
CA PHE A 83 -12.10 48.26 -25.24
C PHE A 83 -13.43 48.85 -24.71
N GLU A 84 -14.52 48.08 -24.76
CA GLU A 84 -15.81 48.46 -24.19
C GLU A 84 -15.97 47.99 -22.73
N HIS A 85 -14.98 47.29 -22.18
CA HIS A 85 -15.01 46.80 -20.81
C HIS A 85 -15.15 47.95 -19.80
N GLN A 86 -15.96 47.74 -18.76
CA GLN A 86 -16.26 48.78 -17.74
C GLN A 86 -15.00 49.27 -17.04
N ASN A 87 -14.07 48.34 -16.79
CA ASN A 87 -12.80 48.60 -16.11
C ASN A 87 -11.62 48.80 -17.08
N PHE A 88 -11.85 49.13 -18.35
CA PHE A 88 -10.76 49.30 -19.33
C PHE A 88 -9.67 50.28 -18.85
N CYS A 89 -10.06 51.34 -18.15
CA CYS A 89 -9.13 52.31 -17.58
C CYS A 89 -8.23 51.75 -16.46
N GLN A 90 -8.49 50.55 -15.94
CA GLN A 90 -7.63 49.92 -14.93
C GLN A 90 -6.51 49.06 -15.54
N LEU A 91 -6.51 48.88 -16.87
CA LEU A 91 -5.48 48.11 -17.57
C LEU A 91 -4.10 48.74 -17.38
N GLU A 92 -3.10 47.92 -17.06
CA GLU A 92 -1.74 48.38 -16.85
C GLU A 92 -1.15 49.00 -18.13
N LYS A 93 -0.39 50.10 -17.98
CA LYS A 93 0.24 50.81 -19.10
C LYS A 93 1.13 49.89 -19.96
N SER A 94 1.87 48.99 -19.34
CA SER A 94 2.76 48.03 -20.01
C SER A 94 1.96 47.09 -20.92
N THR A 95 0.86 46.52 -20.42
CA THR A 95 -0.08 45.67 -21.16
C THR A 95 -0.74 46.44 -22.30
N LEU A 96 -1.22 47.66 -22.05
CA LEU A 96 -1.81 48.49 -23.10
C LEU A 96 -0.83 48.78 -24.25
N ILE A 97 0.43 49.08 -23.93
CA ILE A 97 1.48 49.28 -24.95
C ILE A 97 1.66 48.02 -25.80
N GLN A 98 1.75 46.84 -25.19
CA GLN A 98 1.91 45.59 -25.94
C GLN A 98 0.70 45.29 -26.85
N ILE A 99 -0.51 45.62 -26.40
CA ILE A 99 -1.73 45.47 -27.21
C ILE A 99 -1.71 46.43 -28.41
N LEU A 100 -1.33 47.69 -28.21
CA LEU A 100 -1.23 48.69 -29.30
C LEU A 100 -0.10 48.38 -30.28
N GLN A 101 0.99 47.78 -29.80
CA GLN A 101 2.07 47.28 -30.64
C GLN A 101 1.66 46.06 -31.46
N TYR A 102 0.56 45.38 -31.11
CA TYR A 102 0.10 44.23 -31.85
C TYR A 102 -0.37 44.61 -33.25
N ASP A 103 0.06 43.81 -34.21
CA ASP A 103 -0.06 44.06 -35.64
C ASP A 103 -1.52 44.03 -36.16
N TYR A 104 -2.48 43.60 -35.36
CA TYR A 104 -3.84 43.51 -35.83
C TYR A 104 -4.81 43.69 -34.67
N LEU A 105 -5.50 44.82 -34.57
CA LEU A 105 -6.56 45.05 -33.58
C LEU A 105 -7.96 44.95 -34.23
N GLY A 106 -8.11 44.03 -35.18
CA GLY A 106 -9.41 43.68 -35.74
C GLY A 106 -9.99 44.73 -36.69
N LYS A 107 -11.29 45.01 -36.50
CA LYS A 107 -12.07 45.98 -37.30
C LYS A 107 -11.97 47.42 -36.78
N LEU A 108 -11.24 47.68 -35.70
CA LEU A 108 -11.06 49.04 -35.19
C LEU A 108 -10.23 49.86 -36.18
N ASN A 109 -10.71 51.06 -36.51
CA ASN A 109 -9.88 52.03 -37.21
C ASN A 109 -8.99 52.79 -36.20
N GLU A 110 -7.95 53.46 -36.69
CA GLU A 110 -7.01 54.21 -35.85
C GLU A 110 -7.68 55.33 -35.04
N ILE A 111 -8.80 55.89 -35.52
CA ILE A 111 -9.55 56.92 -34.80
C ILE A 111 -10.24 56.30 -33.57
N ASP A 112 -10.79 55.10 -33.70
CA ASP A 112 -11.41 54.39 -32.59
C ASP A 112 -10.37 53.98 -31.54
N ILE A 113 -9.22 53.46 -31.99
CA ILE A 113 -8.08 53.13 -31.11
C ILE A 113 -7.63 54.39 -30.34
N TRP A 114 -7.51 55.53 -31.04
CA TRP A 114 -7.18 56.80 -30.41
C TRP A 114 -8.21 57.22 -29.37
N ASN A 115 -9.51 57.12 -29.67
CA ASN A 115 -10.57 57.44 -28.73
C ASN A 115 -10.52 56.56 -27.47
N TYR A 116 -10.21 55.27 -27.61
CA TYR A 116 -10.02 54.38 -26.48
C TYR A 116 -8.77 54.70 -25.67
N LEU A 117 -7.63 54.95 -26.32
CA LEU A 117 -6.40 55.39 -25.65
C LEU A 117 -6.64 56.68 -24.85
N PHE A 118 -7.40 57.60 -25.42
CA PHE A 118 -7.78 58.85 -24.78
C PHE A 118 -8.70 58.61 -23.57
N LYS A 119 -9.70 57.73 -23.70
CA LYS A 119 -10.57 57.30 -22.59
C LYS A 119 -9.75 56.67 -21.45
N TRP A 120 -8.79 55.80 -21.78
CA TRP A 120 -7.88 55.18 -20.81
C TRP A 120 -7.02 56.24 -20.09
N GLY A 121 -6.47 57.20 -20.84
CA GLY A 121 -5.63 58.27 -20.31
C GLY A 121 -6.38 59.18 -19.34
N ILE A 122 -7.62 59.58 -19.66
CA ILE A 122 -8.49 60.33 -18.73
C ILE A 122 -8.79 59.50 -17.47
N GLY A 123 -8.98 58.20 -17.64
CA GLY A 123 -9.21 57.28 -16.54
C GLY A 123 -8.06 57.21 -15.53
N GLN A 124 -6.82 57.48 -15.93
CA GLN A 124 -5.66 57.52 -15.02
C GLN A 124 -5.64 58.76 -14.10
N GLU A 125 -6.31 59.84 -14.51
CA GLU A 125 -6.19 61.16 -13.87
C GLU A 125 -7.52 61.59 -13.22
N GLN A 126 -7.63 61.43 -11.89
CA GLN A 126 -8.84 61.79 -11.13
C GLN A 126 -9.33 63.21 -11.37
N ALA A 127 -8.42 64.16 -11.63
CA ALA A 127 -8.74 65.56 -11.89
C ALA A 127 -9.51 65.80 -13.22
N LEU A 128 -9.47 64.84 -14.15
CA LEU A 128 -10.07 64.96 -15.48
C LEU A 128 -11.41 64.20 -15.62
N GLN A 129 -11.70 63.26 -14.72
CA GLN A 129 -12.88 62.38 -14.79
C GLN A 129 -14.24 63.12 -14.67
N ASN A 130 -14.27 64.32 -14.07
CA ASN A 130 -15.48 65.12 -13.84
C ASN A 130 -15.70 66.28 -14.84
N LYS A 131 -14.84 66.42 -15.86
CA LYS A 131 -14.96 67.48 -16.87
C LYS A 131 -15.80 67.02 -18.06
N ASP A 132 -16.65 67.90 -18.60
CA ASP A 132 -17.45 67.61 -19.80
C ASP A 132 -16.56 67.64 -21.06
N ILE A 133 -16.14 66.45 -21.48
CA ILE A 133 -15.22 66.20 -22.61
C ILE A 133 -15.88 66.55 -23.96
N LYS A 134 -17.20 66.81 -24.03
CA LYS A 134 -17.86 67.22 -25.28
C LYS A 134 -17.35 68.55 -25.85
N THR A 135 -16.70 69.38 -25.03
CA THR A 135 -16.06 70.64 -25.48
C THR A 135 -14.67 70.43 -26.10
N TRP A 136 -14.12 69.21 -26.07
CA TRP A 136 -12.76 68.87 -26.50
C TRP A 136 -12.70 68.42 -27.97
N LYS A 137 -13.53 69.01 -28.84
CA LYS A 137 -13.41 68.83 -30.30
C LYS A 137 -12.62 70.00 -30.87
N ASN A 138 -11.29 69.93 -30.94
CA ASN A 138 -10.49 70.85 -31.77
C ASN A 138 -9.01 70.46 -31.92
N ARG A 139 -8.46 70.83 -33.07
CA ARG A 139 -7.05 70.80 -33.51
C ARG A 139 -6.00 71.11 -32.41
N LEU A 140 -6.34 72.02 -31.49
CA LEU A 140 -5.54 72.43 -30.33
C LEU A 140 -5.22 71.30 -29.34
N LEU A 141 -5.99 70.21 -29.30
CA LEU A 141 -5.69 69.07 -28.43
C LEU A 141 -4.53 68.22 -28.92
N PHE A 142 -4.46 68.00 -30.23
CA PHE A 142 -3.35 67.25 -30.81
C PHE A 142 -2.02 68.00 -30.66
N GLU A 143 -2.04 69.34 -30.75
CA GLU A 143 -0.88 70.21 -30.49
C GLU A 143 -0.34 70.08 -29.06
N ASN A 144 -1.23 69.89 -28.07
CA ASN A 144 -0.82 69.83 -26.66
C ASN A 144 -0.48 68.40 -26.18
N ILE A 145 -0.92 67.36 -26.89
CA ILE A 145 -0.72 65.95 -26.50
C ILE A 145 0.46 65.32 -27.27
N LEU A 146 0.57 65.61 -28.56
CA LEU A 146 1.67 65.11 -29.39
C LEU A 146 2.90 65.99 -29.18
N SER A 147 4.10 65.44 -29.36
CA SER A 147 5.28 66.28 -29.41
C SER A 147 5.19 67.24 -30.61
N GLU A 148 5.70 68.46 -30.46
CA GLU A 148 5.80 69.46 -31.53
C GLU A 148 6.36 68.88 -32.84
N GLU A 149 7.36 68.00 -32.72
CA GLU A 149 7.98 67.30 -33.84
C GLU A 149 7.00 66.31 -34.51
N LEU A 150 6.31 65.46 -33.75
CA LEU A 150 5.36 64.49 -34.29
C LEU A 150 4.12 65.16 -34.87
N TYR A 151 3.60 66.21 -34.23
CA TYR A 151 2.46 66.97 -34.74
C TYR A 151 2.79 67.65 -36.07
N ARG A 152 3.97 68.29 -36.17
CA ARG A 152 4.44 68.89 -37.41
C ARG A 152 4.66 67.84 -38.50
N ASP A 153 5.29 66.72 -38.19
CA ASP A 153 5.56 65.63 -39.14
C ASP A 153 4.26 65.02 -39.70
N ILE A 154 3.26 64.77 -38.85
CA ILE A 154 1.93 64.31 -39.28
C ILE A 154 1.26 65.38 -40.15
N GLY A 155 1.32 66.65 -39.74
CA GLY A 155 0.75 67.78 -40.50
C GLY A 155 1.38 67.95 -41.89
N GLU A 156 2.71 67.85 -41.99
CA GLU A 156 3.45 67.88 -43.25
C GLU A 156 3.05 66.71 -44.16
N TYR A 157 2.93 65.49 -43.62
CA TYR A 157 2.49 64.31 -44.37
C TYR A 157 1.05 64.44 -44.92
N TYR A 158 0.13 65.03 -44.15
CA TYR A 158 -1.24 65.27 -44.64
C TYR A 158 -1.31 66.34 -45.74
N LEU A 159 -0.37 67.28 -45.75
CA LEU A 159 -0.27 68.32 -46.78
C LEU A 159 0.41 67.80 -48.06
N ASP A 160 1.40 66.91 -47.92
CA ASP A 160 2.09 66.24 -49.03
C ASP A 160 2.46 64.78 -48.69
N PRO A 161 1.64 63.79 -49.10
CA PRO A 161 1.88 62.37 -48.82
C PRO A 161 3.14 61.79 -49.47
N SER A 162 3.80 62.53 -50.39
CA SER A 162 5.04 62.10 -51.04
C SER A 162 6.28 62.32 -50.18
N VAL A 163 6.16 63.10 -49.10
CA VAL A 163 7.21 63.32 -48.10
C VAL A 163 6.95 62.39 -46.91
N PRO A 164 7.74 61.31 -46.70
CA PRO A 164 7.53 60.41 -45.58
C PRO A 164 7.77 61.15 -44.25
N PRO A 165 6.99 60.86 -43.19
CA PRO A 165 7.24 61.40 -41.85
C PRO A 165 8.67 61.09 -41.40
N LYS A 166 9.33 62.03 -40.71
CA LYS A 166 10.71 61.82 -40.21
C LYS A 166 10.72 60.92 -38.97
N GLY A 167 9.59 60.84 -38.25
CA GLY A 167 9.35 59.89 -37.16
C GLY A 167 9.17 58.41 -37.58
N ILE A 168 9.15 57.50 -36.59
CA ILE A 168 9.03 56.04 -36.80
C ILE A 168 7.65 55.70 -37.39
N VAL A 169 7.58 55.42 -38.69
CA VAL A 169 6.39 54.88 -39.36
C VAL A 169 6.40 53.36 -39.24
N GLN A 170 5.46 52.78 -38.48
CA GLN A 170 5.31 51.32 -38.40
C GLN A 170 4.81 50.75 -39.74
N ARG A 171 5.35 49.61 -40.16
CA ARG A 171 5.00 48.96 -41.44
C ARG A 171 3.55 48.44 -41.42
N PRO A 172 2.87 48.34 -42.58
CA PRO A 172 1.56 47.70 -42.67
C PRO A 172 1.65 46.23 -42.26
N LYS A 173 0.76 45.89 -41.35
CA LYS A 173 0.81 44.72 -40.48
C LYS A 173 0.22 43.47 -41.18
N LYS A 174 0.90 42.31 -41.12
CA LYS A 174 0.52 41.07 -41.86
C LYS A 174 -0.22 40.07 -40.97
N LEU A 175 -1.23 39.39 -41.54
CA LEU A 175 -1.99 38.33 -40.87
C LEU A 175 -1.10 37.13 -40.44
N PRO A 176 -1.17 36.67 -39.18
CA PRO A 176 -0.64 35.37 -38.79
C PRO A 176 -1.57 34.23 -39.25
N VAL A 177 -0.98 33.14 -39.72
CA VAL A 177 -1.68 31.88 -40.01
C VAL A 177 -1.74 31.05 -38.73
N ILE A 178 -2.94 30.64 -38.30
CA ILE A 178 -3.13 29.74 -37.15
C ILE A 178 -3.50 28.36 -37.66
N ASP A 179 -2.66 27.37 -37.35
CA ASP A 179 -2.95 25.96 -37.53
C ASP A 179 -3.94 25.46 -36.46
N LYS A 180 -4.91 24.66 -36.92
CA LYS A 180 -6.03 24.16 -36.14
C LYS A 180 -5.61 23.16 -35.06
N ILE A 181 -5.91 23.54 -33.81
CA ILE A 181 -6.50 22.77 -32.70
C ILE A 181 -6.14 21.27 -32.63
N VAL A 182 -5.32 20.95 -31.63
CA VAL A 182 -5.08 19.60 -31.10
C VAL A 182 -6.29 19.10 -30.32
N LYS A 183 -6.67 17.84 -30.57
CA LYS A 183 -7.80 17.12 -29.99
C LYS A 183 -7.72 16.99 -28.46
N LYS A 184 -8.88 17.15 -27.80
CA LYS A 184 -9.12 16.80 -26.38
C LYS A 184 -8.52 15.43 -26.04
N LYS A 185 -7.60 15.40 -25.08
CA LYS A 185 -7.29 14.20 -24.30
C LYS A 185 -7.62 14.49 -22.84
N ARG A 186 -8.55 13.70 -22.31
CA ARG A 186 -8.76 13.54 -20.88
C ARG A 186 -7.59 12.68 -20.37
N PHE A 187 -6.81 13.19 -19.43
CA PHE A 187 -5.69 12.46 -18.85
C PHE A 187 -5.98 12.18 -17.38
N GLU A 188 -6.02 10.90 -17.04
CA GLU A 188 -6.19 10.40 -15.67
C GLU A 188 -4.86 10.50 -14.91
N ASN A 189 -4.94 10.95 -13.66
CA ASN A 189 -3.80 11.32 -12.83
C ASN A 189 -3.13 10.05 -12.24
N ARG A 190 -1.83 9.83 -12.50
CA ARG A 190 -1.01 8.74 -11.90
C ARG A 190 -0.50 9.05 -10.48
N SER A 191 -1.13 9.99 -9.77
CA SER A 191 -0.52 10.67 -8.62
C SER A 191 -0.08 9.75 -7.46
N TYR A 192 -0.79 8.65 -7.19
CA TYR A 192 -0.40 7.75 -6.10
C TYR A 192 0.91 7.00 -6.40
N ILE A 193 1.11 6.61 -7.66
CA ILE A 193 2.32 5.89 -8.09
C ILE A 193 3.53 6.80 -7.98
N ASP A 194 3.37 8.09 -8.29
CA ASP A 194 4.45 9.06 -8.24
C ASP A 194 4.84 9.38 -6.78
N ILE A 195 3.88 9.50 -5.86
CA ILE A 195 4.17 9.65 -4.42
C ILE A 195 4.89 8.41 -3.87
N ALA A 196 4.41 7.20 -4.20
CA ALA A 196 5.05 5.97 -3.75
C ALA A 196 6.50 5.87 -4.23
N LYS A 197 6.80 6.27 -5.48
CA LYS A 197 8.16 6.31 -6.02
C LYS A 197 9.03 7.36 -5.33
N THR A 198 8.50 8.54 -5.07
CA THR A 198 9.24 9.60 -4.35
C THR A 198 9.57 9.17 -2.92
N ASN A 199 8.63 8.52 -2.22
CA ASN A 199 8.87 7.96 -0.91
C ASN A 199 9.92 6.83 -0.96
N GLU A 200 9.86 5.95 -1.96
CA GLU A 200 10.87 4.89 -2.12
C GLU A 200 12.27 5.48 -2.36
N TYR A 201 12.36 6.57 -3.13
CA TYR A 201 13.62 7.30 -3.31
C TYR A 201 14.13 7.88 -2.00
N LEU A 202 13.25 8.51 -1.20
CA LEU A 202 13.58 9.04 0.12
C LEU A 202 14.10 7.95 1.08
N LEU A 203 13.52 6.74 1.04
CA LEU A 203 13.99 5.61 1.83
C LEU A 203 15.40 5.15 1.41
N LYS A 204 15.73 5.19 0.11
CA LYS A 204 17.02 4.73 -0.43
C LYS A 204 18.16 5.72 -0.24
N GLU A 205 17.88 7.01 -0.38
CA GLU A 205 18.90 8.05 -0.25
C GLU A 205 19.30 8.31 1.20
N GLU A 206 18.48 7.89 2.17
CA GLU A 206 18.71 8.08 3.60
C GLU A 206 18.99 9.56 3.97
N ASN A 207 18.39 10.50 3.23
CA ASN A 207 18.53 11.93 3.50
C ASN A 207 17.49 12.37 4.54
N TYR A 208 17.90 13.18 5.52
CA TYR A 208 17.01 13.77 6.55
C TYR A 208 16.30 12.78 7.48
N TYR A 209 16.78 11.53 7.58
CA TYR A 209 16.25 10.59 8.57
C TYR A 209 16.41 11.11 10.00
N ASP A 210 15.42 10.83 10.82
CA ASP A 210 15.35 11.17 12.24
C ASP A 210 15.05 9.94 13.11
N VAL A 211 14.89 8.76 12.49
CA VAL A 211 14.68 7.48 13.16
C VAL A 211 15.75 6.48 12.74
N ILE A 212 16.30 5.75 13.70
CA ILE A 212 17.15 4.58 13.50
C ILE A 212 16.41 3.36 14.07
N ILE A 213 16.24 2.34 13.24
CA ILE A 213 15.59 1.09 13.62
C ILE A 213 16.63 -0.03 13.60
N ARG A 214 16.74 -0.73 14.72
CA ARG A 214 17.69 -1.83 14.92
C ARG A 214 16.93 -3.14 14.94
N THR A 215 17.32 -4.07 14.07
CA THR A 215 16.83 -5.45 14.12
C THR A 215 17.94 -6.37 14.57
N ASP A 216 17.72 -7.11 15.66
CA ASP A 216 18.69 -8.05 16.21
C ASP A 216 18.47 -9.45 15.62
N GLU A 217 19.22 -9.84 14.60
CA GLU A 217 19.32 -11.25 14.20
C GLU A 217 20.63 -11.84 14.71
N LYS A 218 20.54 -12.67 15.77
CA LYS A 218 21.56 -13.65 16.19
C LYS A 218 23.02 -13.23 15.87
N GLN A 219 23.44 -12.07 16.39
CA GLN A 219 24.80 -11.47 16.31
C GLN A 219 25.11 -10.52 15.14
N ASN A 220 24.20 -10.26 14.21
CA ASN A 220 24.32 -9.19 13.20
C ASN A 220 23.24 -8.13 13.42
N LEU A 221 23.61 -7.04 14.07
CA LEU A 221 22.79 -5.84 14.16
C LEU A 221 22.66 -5.22 12.76
N LYS A 222 21.45 -5.16 12.22
CA LYS A 222 21.16 -4.35 11.02
C LYS A 222 20.41 -3.10 11.43
N GLU A 223 20.92 -1.95 10.99
CA GLU A 223 20.31 -0.65 11.20
C GLU A 223 19.57 -0.21 9.93
N PHE A 224 18.40 0.39 10.11
CA PHE A 224 17.61 1.01 9.06
C PHE A 224 17.38 2.48 9.40
N HIS A 225 17.57 3.36 8.43
CA HIS A 225 17.29 4.78 8.55
C HIS A 225 15.88 5.10 8.03
N ALA A 226 15.10 5.83 8.82
CA ALA A 226 13.71 6.11 8.50
C ALA A 226 13.23 7.49 8.98
N HIS A 227 12.02 7.85 8.57
CA HIS A 227 11.40 9.15 8.82
C HIS A 227 10.21 8.98 9.76
N SER A 228 10.27 9.62 10.92
CA SER A 228 9.24 9.54 11.97
C SER A 228 7.85 9.90 11.43
N LEU A 229 7.75 10.92 10.57
CA LEU A 229 6.49 11.36 9.97
C LEU A 229 5.82 10.28 9.11
N ILE A 230 6.58 9.56 8.29
CA ILE A 230 6.05 8.49 7.44
C ILE A 230 5.60 7.32 8.32
N LEU A 231 6.45 6.88 9.25
CA LEU A 231 6.13 5.77 10.16
C LEU A 231 4.88 6.08 10.99
N ASN A 232 4.79 7.30 11.54
CA ASN A 232 3.66 7.80 12.32
C ASN A 232 2.34 7.73 11.55
N ILE A 233 2.32 8.17 10.30
CA ILE A 233 1.09 8.20 9.48
C ILE A 233 0.67 6.77 9.06
N ARG A 234 1.63 5.87 8.88
CA ARG A 234 1.42 4.57 8.21
C ARG A 234 1.25 3.40 9.17
N SER A 235 1.50 3.59 10.46
CA SER A 235 1.40 2.55 11.48
C SER A 235 0.94 3.14 12.80
N SER A 236 -0.15 2.58 13.33
CA SER A 236 -0.66 2.94 14.65
C SER A 236 0.33 2.60 15.78
N TYR A 237 1.15 1.55 15.61
CA TYR A 237 2.26 1.26 16.53
C TYR A 237 3.22 2.43 16.62
N PHE A 238 3.75 2.90 15.48
CA PHE A 238 4.71 4.00 15.46
C PHE A 238 4.05 5.32 15.91
N ASN A 239 2.80 5.57 15.54
CA ASN A 239 2.03 6.71 16.06
C ASN A 239 1.97 6.70 17.59
N HIS A 240 1.58 5.58 18.18
CA HIS A 240 1.48 5.44 19.63
C HIS A 240 2.84 5.58 20.31
N ALA A 241 3.86 4.90 19.79
CA ALA A 241 5.21 5.00 20.32
C ALA A 241 5.73 6.45 20.28
N LEU A 242 5.57 7.16 19.16
CA LEU A 242 6.04 8.53 18.97
C LEU A 242 5.30 9.54 19.86
N THR A 243 4.01 9.32 20.11
CA THR A 243 3.19 10.20 20.97
C THR A 243 3.39 9.94 22.46
N SER A 244 3.79 8.73 22.85
CA SER A 244 4.01 8.35 24.25
C SER A 244 5.23 9.01 24.92
N ASN A 245 6.12 9.66 24.14
CA ASN A 245 7.39 10.27 24.59
C ASN A 245 8.37 9.31 25.31
N GLN A 246 8.16 7.99 25.27
CA GLN A 246 9.01 6.99 25.92
C GLN A 246 10.06 6.36 24.99
N ILE A 247 10.35 6.98 23.85
CA ILE A 247 11.32 6.46 22.88
C ILE A 247 12.75 6.84 23.26
N ASN A 248 13.65 5.87 23.16
CA ASN A 248 15.08 6.07 23.31
C ASN A 248 15.62 7.07 22.28
N LYS A 249 16.51 7.96 22.70
CA LYS A 249 17.11 8.97 21.83
C LYS A 249 18.62 8.89 21.87
N GLU A 250 19.25 8.92 20.70
CA GLU A 250 20.69 9.08 20.54
C GLU A 250 20.96 10.40 19.79
N GLY A 251 21.28 11.45 20.55
CA GLY A 251 21.39 12.80 20.00
C GLY A 251 20.06 13.28 19.42
N LYS A 252 20.02 13.49 18.10
CA LYS A 252 18.81 13.92 17.37
C LYS A 252 17.93 12.75 16.88
N TYR A 253 18.40 11.51 17.00
CA TYR A 253 17.75 10.34 16.42
C TYR A 253 16.88 9.61 17.43
N LEU A 254 15.70 9.18 16.97
CA LEU A 254 14.78 8.30 17.69
C LEU A 254 15.15 6.84 17.43
N ILE A 255 15.29 6.02 18.46
CA ILE A 255 15.77 4.64 18.36
C ILE A 255 14.64 3.65 18.62
N PHE A 256 14.40 2.76 17.65
CA PHE A 256 13.54 1.58 17.82
C PHE A 256 14.39 0.32 17.75
N GLN A 257 14.08 -0.66 18.59
CA GLN A 257 14.77 -1.95 18.60
C GLN A 257 13.75 -3.08 18.54
N PHE A 258 13.93 -3.97 17.56
CA PHE A 258 13.10 -5.15 17.35
C PHE A 258 13.99 -6.40 17.42
N SER A 259 13.78 -7.23 18.44
CA SER A 259 14.55 -8.47 18.63
C SER A 259 13.92 -9.69 17.95
N ASN A 260 12.65 -9.59 17.57
CA ASN A 260 11.85 -10.74 17.09
C ASN A 260 11.51 -10.65 15.59
N ILE A 261 11.93 -9.57 14.92
CA ILE A 261 11.66 -9.35 13.49
C ILE A 261 12.98 -9.47 12.70
N PRO A 262 13.13 -10.49 11.83
CA PRO A 262 14.26 -10.62 10.93
C PRO A 262 14.48 -9.39 10.06
N ALA A 263 15.73 -9.09 9.72
CA ALA A 263 16.04 -7.84 9.04
C ALA A 263 15.48 -7.77 7.62
N ASN A 264 15.46 -8.89 6.88
CA ASN A 264 14.83 -9.00 5.56
C ASN A 264 13.31 -8.78 5.61
N ILE A 265 12.66 -9.25 6.68
CA ILE A 265 11.23 -9.07 6.91
C ILE A 265 10.95 -7.60 7.27
N PHE A 266 11.76 -7.01 8.15
CA PHE A 266 11.62 -5.61 8.50
C PHE A 266 11.84 -4.70 7.29
N GLU A 267 12.82 -4.99 6.43
CA GLU A 267 13.04 -4.26 5.18
C GLU A 267 11.81 -4.28 4.27
N THR A 268 11.14 -5.43 4.18
CA THR A 268 9.89 -5.58 3.41
C THR A 268 8.77 -4.71 3.99
N ILE A 269 8.63 -4.69 5.31
CA ILE A 269 7.64 -3.85 6.01
C ILE A 269 7.96 -2.38 5.86
N LEU A 270 9.22 -1.99 6.04
CA LEU A 270 9.65 -0.61 5.91
C LEU A 270 9.37 -0.09 4.51
N ARG A 271 9.68 -0.87 3.47
CA ARG A 271 9.30 -0.52 2.10
C ARG A 271 7.78 -0.36 1.96
N TYR A 272 6.99 -1.28 2.51
CA TYR A 272 5.52 -1.18 2.50
C TYR A 272 5.01 0.09 3.20
N LEU A 273 5.63 0.53 4.30
CA LEU A 273 5.22 1.78 4.96
C LEU A 273 5.42 2.98 4.03
N TYR A 274 6.48 3.01 3.23
CA TYR A 274 6.78 4.11 2.31
C TYR A 274 5.97 4.06 1.02
N THR A 275 5.79 2.87 0.43
CA THR A 275 5.21 2.72 -0.91
C THR A 275 3.77 2.24 -0.90
N ALA A 276 3.30 1.70 0.23
CA ALA A 276 2.04 0.99 0.38
C ALA A 276 1.86 -0.16 -0.62
N THR A 277 2.97 -0.71 -1.10
CA THR A 277 3.02 -1.88 -1.98
C THR A 277 3.80 -3.00 -1.32
N ILE A 278 3.30 -4.22 -1.44
CA ILE A 278 3.95 -5.42 -0.94
C ILE A 278 3.72 -6.56 -1.92
N THR A 279 4.75 -7.36 -2.14
CA THR A 279 4.72 -8.49 -3.07
C THR A 279 4.82 -9.77 -2.26
N PHE A 280 3.79 -10.62 -2.35
CA PHE A 280 3.79 -11.92 -1.69
C PHE A 280 4.32 -13.05 -2.59
N TYR A 281 4.32 -12.82 -3.91
CA TYR A 281 4.79 -13.82 -4.87
C TYR A 281 6.26 -14.18 -4.62
N GLY A 282 6.52 -15.47 -4.44
CA GLY A 282 7.86 -16.01 -4.18
C GLY A 282 8.28 -16.06 -2.71
N LEU A 283 7.45 -15.60 -1.76
CA LEU A 283 7.73 -15.79 -0.34
C LEU A 283 7.67 -17.27 0.03
N LYS A 284 8.63 -17.73 0.84
CA LYS A 284 8.58 -19.05 1.48
C LYS A 284 7.62 -19.03 2.67
N GLY A 285 7.16 -20.21 3.09
CA GLY A 285 6.21 -20.32 4.21
C GLY A 285 6.70 -19.67 5.51
N VAL A 286 7.97 -19.87 5.86
CA VAL A 286 8.59 -19.23 7.04
C VAL A 286 8.59 -17.71 6.92
N GLU A 287 8.97 -17.16 5.77
CA GLU A 287 9.01 -15.71 5.53
C GLU A 287 7.61 -15.10 5.57
N ALA A 288 6.61 -15.78 4.99
CA ALA A 288 5.22 -15.35 5.00
C ALA A 288 4.66 -15.29 6.43
N LEU A 289 4.97 -16.28 7.28
CA LEU A 289 4.56 -16.29 8.69
C LEU A 289 5.29 -15.20 9.50
N GLN A 290 6.60 -15.03 9.29
CA GLN A 290 7.36 -13.97 9.95
C GLN A 290 6.83 -12.57 9.57
N LEU A 291 6.46 -12.38 8.30
CA LEU A 291 5.84 -11.16 7.82
C LEU A 291 4.46 -10.92 8.48
N LEU A 292 3.66 -11.98 8.67
CA LEU A 292 2.39 -11.89 9.41
C LEU A 292 2.61 -11.50 10.88
N ILE A 293 3.59 -12.10 11.55
CA ILE A 293 3.94 -11.80 12.95
C ILE A 293 4.35 -10.34 13.08
N ALA A 294 5.27 -9.88 12.22
CA ALA A 294 5.76 -8.52 12.24
C ALA A 294 4.68 -7.49 11.84
N ALA A 295 3.79 -7.82 10.90
CA ALA A 295 2.63 -6.99 10.59
C ALA A 295 1.67 -6.86 11.78
N ASN A 296 1.46 -7.94 12.53
CA ASN A 296 0.65 -7.92 13.75
C ASN A 296 1.31 -7.11 14.87
N GLU A 297 2.62 -7.26 15.08
CA GLU A 297 3.41 -6.51 16.07
C GLU A 297 3.39 -4.99 15.79
N LEU A 298 3.47 -4.61 14.51
CA LEU A 298 3.45 -3.22 14.07
C LEU A 298 2.04 -2.66 13.79
N HIS A 299 1.00 -3.41 14.16
CA HIS A 299 -0.42 -3.06 14.01
C HIS A 299 -0.80 -2.62 12.57
N LEU A 300 -0.34 -3.37 11.57
CA LEU A 300 -0.60 -3.11 10.15
C LEU A 300 -1.86 -3.84 9.66
N GLU A 301 -3.01 -3.46 10.22
CA GLU A 301 -4.31 -4.12 9.98
C GLU A 301 -4.65 -4.26 8.48
N ASP A 302 -4.29 -3.25 7.68
CA ASP A 302 -4.53 -3.18 6.23
C ASP A 302 -3.98 -4.39 5.46
N ILE A 303 -2.84 -4.97 5.89
CA ILE A 303 -2.19 -6.09 5.17
C ILE A 303 -2.44 -7.46 5.80
N ILE A 304 -2.81 -7.52 7.07
CA ILE A 304 -2.98 -8.78 7.81
C ILE A 304 -4.02 -9.68 7.10
N GLY A 305 -5.15 -9.11 6.67
CA GLY A 305 -6.19 -9.87 5.97
C GLY A 305 -5.71 -10.48 4.64
N TYR A 306 -4.90 -9.74 3.88
CA TYR A 306 -4.32 -10.23 2.63
C TYR A 306 -3.25 -11.30 2.87
N LEU A 307 -2.39 -11.12 3.88
CA LEU A 307 -1.38 -12.11 4.28
C LEU A 307 -2.03 -13.42 4.71
N ILE A 308 -3.07 -13.37 5.55
CA ILE A 308 -3.80 -14.57 5.97
C ILE A 308 -4.39 -15.29 4.76
N SER A 309 -4.99 -14.55 3.83
CA SER A 309 -5.59 -15.12 2.61
C SER A 309 -4.54 -15.80 1.73
N PHE A 310 -3.39 -15.15 1.54
CA PHE A 310 -2.25 -15.69 0.80
C PHE A 310 -1.68 -16.96 1.47
N ILE A 311 -1.42 -16.93 2.77
CA ILE A 311 -0.89 -18.09 3.51
C ILE A 311 -1.88 -19.27 3.43
N ARG A 312 -3.19 -19.02 3.50
CA ARG A 312 -4.21 -20.09 3.33
C ARG A 312 -4.17 -20.71 1.94
N GLN A 313 -3.99 -19.89 0.91
CA GLN A 313 -3.94 -20.36 -0.47
C GLN A 313 -2.71 -21.23 -0.72
N GLU A 314 -1.55 -20.83 -0.19
CA GLU A 314 -0.27 -21.52 -0.40
C GLU A 314 0.07 -22.54 0.70
N PHE A 315 -0.81 -22.74 1.69
CA PHE A 315 -0.53 -23.45 2.93
C PHE A 315 0.04 -24.86 2.72
N GLU A 316 -0.60 -25.66 1.86
CA GLU A 316 -0.14 -27.02 1.58
C GLU A 316 1.25 -27.04 0.93
N GLU A 317 1.55 -26.07 0.06
CA GLU A 317 2.84 -25.98 -0.61
C GLU A 317 3.94 -25.54 0.36
N PHE A 318 3.62 -24.59 1.25
CA PHE A 318 4.50 -24.23 2.35
C PHE A 318 4.82 -25.45 3.23
N MET A 319 3.81 -26.21 3.63
CA MET A 319 4.01 -27.41 4.45
C MET A 319 4.89 -28.46 3.75
N LYS A 320 4.78 -28.64 2.43
CA LYS A 320 5.67 -29.56 1.69
C LYS A 320 7.12 -29.10 1.69
N GLN A 321 7.36 -27.79 1.68
CA GLN A 321 8.71 -27.24 1.63
C GLN A 321 9.43 -27.37 2.98
N ASP A 322 8.77 -27.01 4.07
CA ASP A 322 9.36 -27.04 5.42
C ASP A 322 8.31 -27.11 6.54
N ALA A 323 7.63 -28.26 6.65
CA ALA A 323 6.61 -28.50 7.67
C ALA A 323 7.11 -28.21 9.09
N ILE A 324 8.36 -28.56 9.41
CA ILE A 324 8.89 -28.45 10.76
C ILE A 324 9.01 -26.98 11.18
N SER A 325 9.71 -26.17 10.39
CA SER A 325 9.89 -24.76 10.72
C SER A 325 8.57 -24.00 10.76
N ILE A 326 7.68 -24.29 9.81
CA ILE A 326 6.34 -23.68 9.73
C ILE A 326 5.53 -23.98 10.99
N MET A 327 5.51 -25.25 11.40
CA MET A 327 4.78 -25.66 12.58
C MET A 327 5.35 -25.10 13.87
N GLN A 328 6.69 -25.07 14.01
CA GLN A 328 7.31 -24.45 15.18
C GLN A 328 6.86 -23.00 15.31
N ILE A 329 6.86 -22.23 14.21
CA ILE A 329 6.38 -20.85 14.22
C ILE A 329 4.89 -20.79 14.59
N ILE A 330 4.03 -21.56 13.94
CA ILE A 330 2.56 -21.52 14.14
C ILE A 330 2.16 -21.90 15.58
N PHE A 331 2.86 -22.83 16.21
CA PHE A 331 2.55 -23.28 17.57
C PHE A 331 3.19 -22.42 18.66
N GLN A 332 4.21 -21.62 18.33
CA GLN A 332 4.84 -20.68 19.26
C GLN A 332 4.25 -19.27 19.22
N GLN A 333 3.67 -18.85 18.08
CA GLN A 333 3.31 -17.46 17.84
C GLN A 333 1.79 -17.25 17.84
N ASP A 334 1.31 -16.40 18.73
CA ASP A 334 -0.13 -16.13 18.90
C ASP A 334 -0.77 -15.58 17.62
N ALA A 335 -0.05 -14.73 16.86
CA ALA A 335 -0.52 -14.18 15.59
C ALA A 335 -0.83 -15.28 14.54
N CYS A 336 -0.22 -16.45 14.67
CA CYS A 336 -0.37 -17.57 13.75
C CYS A 336 -1.34 -18.65 14.26
N ARG A 337 -1.93 -18.48 15.45
CA ARG A 337 -2.78 -19.49 16.10
C ARG A 337 -3.93 -20.00 15.22
N LEU A 338 -4.45 -19.14 14.34
CA LEU A 338 -5.52 -19.48 13.40
C LEU A 338 -5.17 -20.58 12.38
N PHE A 339 -3.88 -20.94 12.25
CA PHE A 339 -3.39 -22.00 11.36
C PHE A 339 -3.09 -23.33 12.08
N GLN A 340 -3.19 -23.40 13.41
CA GLN A 340 -2.84 -24.60 14.18
C GLN A 340 -3.68 -25.82 13.77
N GLU A 341 -4.99 -25.65 13.61
CA GLU A 341 -5.89 -26.73 13.15
C GLU A 341 -5.54 -27.19 11.74
N ASN A 342 -5.16 -26.26 10.85
CA ASN A 342 -4.70 -26.59 9.49
C ASN A 342 -3.42 -27.44 9.53
N CYS A 343 -2.44 -27.09 10.37
CA CYS A 343 -1.22 -27.88 10.54
C CYS A 343 -1.52 -29.29 11.03
N LEU A 344 -2.35 -29.41 12.07
CA LEU A 344 -2.75 -30.71 12.61
C LEU A 344 -3.44 -31.53 11.52
N HIS A 345 -4.42 -30.96 10.82
CA HIS A 345 -5.11 -31.62 9.73
C HIS A 345 -4.15 -32.12 8.63
N TYR A 346 -3.14 -31.31 8.29
CA TYR A 346 -2.14 -31.66 7.29
C TYR A 346 -1.31 -32.89 7.72
N ILE A 347 -0.72 -32.90 8.93
CA ILE A 347 0.04 -34.06 9.43
C ILE A 347 -0.84 -35.29 9.58
N CYS A 348 -2.10 -35.10 10.01
CA CYS A 348 -3.07 -36.19 10.09
C CYS A 348 -3.32 -36.84 8.72
N THR A 349 -3.12 -36.08 7.64
CA THR A 349 -3.29 -36.55 6.26
C THR A 349 -1.99 -37.15 5.70
N TYR A 350 -0.85 -36.52 6.00
CA TYR A 350 0.48 -36.87 5.47
C TYR A 350 1.52 -36.99 6.61
N PRO A 351 1.40 -37.98 7.51
CA PRO A 351 2.26 -38.08 8.69
C PRO A 351 3.76 -38.17 8.35
N GLU A 352 4.09 -38.79 7.22
CA GLU A 352 5.46 -38.92 6.71
C GLU A 352 6.17 -37.56 6.53
N THR A 353 5.43 -36.50 6.19
CA THR A 353 5.99 -35.15 5.99
C THR A 353 6.65 -34.59 7.24
N LEU A 354 6.21 -35.03 8.41
CA LEU A 354 6.76 -34.64 9.69
C LEU A 354 7.69 -35.73 10.25
N PHE A 355 7.17 -36.95 10.42
CA PHE A 355 7.84 -38.00 11.19
C PHE A 355 9.03 -38.61 10.46
N GLU A 356 9.01 -38.68 9.13
CA GLU A 356 10.12 -39.20 8.33
C GLU A 356 11.13 -38.12 7.93
N HIS A 357 10.82 -36.85 8.22
CA HIS A 357 11.69 -35.73 7.89
C HIS A 357 13.01 -35.79 8.68
N GLN A 358 14.13 -35.44 8.03
CA GLN A 358 15.47 -35.52 8.64
C GLN A 358 15.60 -34.65 9.88
N ASN A 359 14.96 -33.48 9.87
CA ASN A 359 14.98 -32.52 10.97
C ASN A 359 13.92 -32.80 12.05
N PHE A 360 13.17 -33.92 12.01
CA PHE A 360 12.16 -34.26 13.02
C PHE A 360 12.72 -34.19 14.45
N ILE A 361 13.97 -34.62 14.62
CA ILE A 361 14.68 -34.59 15.89
C ILE A 361 14.95 -33.18 16.44
N GLN A 362 14.72 -32.12 15.66
CA GLN A 362 14.92 -30.71 16.05
C GLN A 362 13.61 -30.04 16.51
N ILE A 363 12.48 -30.76 16.48
CA ILE A 363 11.19 -30.24 16.94
C ILE A 363 11.24 -29.95 18.43
N ASP A 364 10.65 -28.83 18.85
CA ASP A 364 10.51 -28.50 20.27
C ASP A 364 9.56 -29.45 20.98
N GLN A 365 9.85 -29.75 22.25
CA GLN A 365 9.02 -30.63 23.07
C GLN A 365 7.56 -30.16 23.16
N SER A 366 7.34 -28.84 23.23
CA SER A 366 6.00 -28.26 23.28
C SER A 366 5.18 -28.60 22.03
N LEU A 367 5.78 -28.50 20.84
CA LEU A 367 5.15 -28.89 19.58
C LEU A 367 4.92 -30.40 19.53
N LEU A 368 5.89 -31.20 19.96
CA LEU A 368 5.75 -32.67 20.01
C LEU A 368 4.58 -33.09 20.91
N ILE A 369 4.41 -32.45 22.08
CA ILE A 369 3.28 -32.66 22.98
C ILE A 369 1.94 -32.35 22.28
N GLN A 370 1.85 -31.25 21.53
CA GLN A 370 0.62 -30.90 20.81
C GLN A 370 0.28 -31.93 19.74
N ILE A 371 1.28 -32.43 19.02
CA ILE A 371 1.11 -33.51 18.03
C ILE A 371 0.63 -34.79 18.72
N LEU A 372 1.28 -35.19 19.82
CA LEU A 372 0.93 -36.41 20.57
C LEU A 372 -0.45 -36.36 21.23
N LYS A 373 -1.02 -35.18 21.47
CA LYS A 373 -2.42 -35.01 21.91
C LYS A 373 -3.44 -35.26 20.80
N CYS A 374 -3.04 -35.25 19.53
CA CYS A 374 -3.97 -35.37 18.42
C CYS A 374 -4.55 -36.79 18.28
N ASP A 375 -5.87 -36.93 18.26
CA ASP A 375 -6.54 -38.23 18.13
C ASP A 375 -6.44 -38.87 16.74
N TYR A 376 -5.95 -38.11 15.75
CA TYR A 376 -6.02 -38.46 14.34
C TYR A 376 -4.65 -38.44 13.64
N LEU A 377 -3.56 -38.95 14.24
CA LEU A 377 -2.22 -39.00 13.60
C LEU A 377 -2.08 -40.03 12.47
N GLY A 378 -2.92 -39.92 11.44
CA GLY A 378 -2.79 -40.64 10.17
C GLY A 378 -2.91 -42.16 10.28
N ARG A 379 -2.13 -42.87 9.45
CA ARG A 379 -2.07 -44.34 9.39
C ARG A 379 -1.05 -44.96 10.35
N LEU A 380 -0.34 -44.14 11.13
CA LEU A 380 0.70 -44.61 12.06
C LEU A 380 0.06 -45.44 13.18
N ASN A 381 0.66 -46.59 13.47
CA ASN A 381 0.35 -47.39 14.64
C ASN A 381 1.06 -46.80 15.86
N GLU A 382 0.54 -47.06 17.06
CA GLU A 382 1.07 -46.42 18.26
C GLU A 382 2.54 -46.79 18.53
N ILE A 383 2.98 -47.99 18.14
CA ILE A 383 4.39 -48.38 18.23
C ILE A 383 5.30 -47.53 17.34
N GLU A 384 4.83 -47.08 16.17
CA GLU A 384 5.60 -46.23 15.26
C GLU A 384 5.77 -44.85 15.88
N ILE A 385 4.70 -44.31 16.47
CA ILE A 385 4.72 -43.04 17.20
C ILE A 385 5.71 -43.11 18.37
N TRP A 386 5.68 -44.21 19.15
CA TRP A 386 6.67 -44.43 20.20
C TRP A 386 8.10 -44.45 19.66
N ASN A 387 8.35 -45.16 18.56
CA ASN A 387 9.69 -45.23 17.96
C ASN A 387 10.20 -43.86 17.52
N TYR A 388 9.34 -43.00 16.98
CA TYR A 388 9.70 -41.62 16.66
C TYR A 388 9.99 -40.79 17.92
N LEU A 389 9.14 -40.88 18.94
CA LEU A 389 9.37 -40.20 20.23
C LEU A 389 10.70 -40.65 20.87
N PHE A 390 11.00 -41.95 20.83
CA PHE A 390 12.23 -42.53 21.33
C PHE A 390 13.45 -42.01 20.56
N LYS A 391 13.38 -41.99 19.22
CA LYS A 391 14.42 -41.41 18.36
C LYS A 391 14.65 -39.92 18.66
N TRP A 392 13.58 -39.16 18.85
CA TRP A 392 13.66 -37.74 19.24
C TRP A 392 14.31 -37.59 20.62
N GLY A 393 13.90 -38.40 21.61
CA GLY A 393 14.46 -38.37 22.96
C GLY A 393 15.95 -38.68 23.00
N ILE A 394 16.43 -39.66 22.22
CA ILE A 394 17.87 -39.90 22.04
C ILE A 394 18.57 -38.68 21.47
N ALA A 395 17.98 -38.06 20.45
CA ALA A 395 18.58 -36.91 19.78
C ALA A 395 18.74 -35.70 20.71
N GLN A 396 17.87 -35.52 21.70
CA GLN A 396 18.03 -34.45 22.70
C GLN A 396 19.16 -34.70 23.71
N ASN A 397 19.73 -35.91 23.75
CA ASN A 397 20.75 -36.31 24.72
C ASN A 397 22.06 -36.71 24.01
N PRO A 398 23.06 -35.80 23.90
CA PRO A 398 24.28 -36.06 23.14
C PRO A 398 25.13 -37.26 23.60
N THR A 399 25.01 -37.66 24.87
CA THR A 399 25.64 -38.86 25.42
C THR A 399 25.04 -40.14 24.85
N LEU A 400 23.69 -40.18 24.75
CA LEU A 400 22.95 -41.33 24.23
C LEU A 400 23.17 -41.54 22.73
N GLN A 401 23.44 -40.48 21.97
CA GLN A 401 23.70 -40.57 20.53
C GLN A 401 24.99 -41.33 20.19
N LYS A 402 25.98 -41.33 21.09
CA LYS A 402 27.33 -41.89 20.82
C LYS A 402 27.44 -43.38 21.15
N GLU A 403 26.52 -43.89 21.96
CA GLU A 403 26.59 -45.25 22.49
C GLU A 403 25.59 -46.17 21.80
N ASP A 404 26.02 -47.39 21.50
CA ASP A 404 25.12 -48.43 21.03
C ASP A 404 24.09 -48.74 22.12
N MET A 405 22.81 -48.90 21.74
CA MET A 405 21.74 -49.21 22.70
C MET A 405 22.03 -50.48 23.53
N LYS A 406 22.84 -51.40 22.99
CA LYS A 406 23.28 -52.63 23.68
C LYS A 406 24.24 -52.37 24.85
N THR A 407 24.90 -51.20 24.89
CA THR A 407 25.86 -50.84 25.94
C THR A 407 25.27 -49.91 27.00
N TRP A 408 24.02 -49.47 26.83
CA TRP A 408 23.35 -48.57 27.76
C TRP A 408 23.21 -49.14 29.16
N LYS A 409 23.52 -48.31 30.15
CA LYS A 409 23.33 -48.57 31.58
C LYS A 409 21.99 -48.01 32.04
N ASN A 410 21.54 -48.39 33.24
CA ASN A 410 20.29 -47.87 33.82
C ASN A 410 20.24 -46.34 33.89
N ALA A 411 21.39 -45.67 34.11
CA ALA A 411 21.46 -44.21 34.14
C ALA A 411 21.08 -43.56 32.79
N ASP A 412 21.40 -44.22 31.67
CA ASP A 412 21.10 -43.74 30.32
C ASP A 412 19.59 -43.77 30.04
N TYR A 413 18.92 -44.85 30.47
CA TYR A 413 17.45 -44.95 30.39
C TYR A 413 16.75 -43.91 31.27
N VAL A 414 17.27 -43.64 32.47
CA VAL A 414 16.75 -42.58 33.35
C VAL A 414 16.92 -41.19 32.73
N MET A 415 18.02 -40.95 32.02
CA MET A 415 18.24 -39.69 31.30
C MET A 415 17.21 -39.51 30.18
N LEU A 416 16.99 -40.57 29.39
CA LEU A 416 15.98 -40.56 28.35
C LEU A 416 14.56 -40.35 28.91
N GLU A 417 14.20 -41.08 29.96
CA GLU A 417 12.89 -40.99 30.61
C GLU A 417 12.61 -39.54 31.04
N LYS A 418 13.57 -38.86 31.66
CA LYS A 418 13.44 -37.45 32.05
C LYS A 418 13.14 -36.53 30.86
N THR A 419 13.77 -36.78 29.70
CA THR A 419 13.55 -35.99 28.49
C THR A 419 12.15 -36.18 27.92
N ILE A 420 11.67 -37.42 27.88
CA ILE A 420 10.35 -37.75 27.27
C ILE A 420 9.22 -37.85 28.29
N HIS A 421 9.48 -37.50 29.56
CA HIS A 421 8.57 -37.73 30.69
C HIS A 421 7.16 -37.21 30.42
N GLU A 422 7.03 -35.96 29.95
CA GLU A 422 5.74 -35.34 29.65
C GLU A 422 5.03 -35.97 28.42
N CYS A 423 5.78 -36.64 27.56
CA CYS A 423 5.27 -37.29 26.37
C CYS A 423 4.77 -38.72 26.65
N ILE A 424 5.34 -39.41 27.65
CA ILE A 424 5.00 -40.81 27.99
C ILE A 424 3.49 -41.01 28.24
N PRO A 425 2.80 -40.16 29.04
CA PRO A 425 1.36 -40.31 29.27
C PRO A 425 0.50 -40.09 28.03
N LEU A 426 1.03 -39.44 26.99
CA LEU A 426 0.31 -39.16 25.74
C LEU A 426 0.35 -40.33 24.75
N ILE A 427 1.16 -41.35 25.03
CA ILE A 427 1.21 -42.60 24.26
C ILE A 427 0.06 -43.50 24.68
N ARG A 428 -0.67 -44.03 23.71
CA ARG A 428 -1.79 -44.95 23.90
C ARG A 428 -1.28 -46.37 24.14
N TRP A 429 -0.60 -46.59 25.26
CA TRP A 429 0.15 -47.83 25.56
C TRP A 429 -0.64 -49.12 25.33
N PHE A 430 -1.92 -49.15 25.71
CA PHE A 430 -2.80 -50.31 25.54
C PHE A 430 -3.21 -50.61 24.09
N GLN A 431 -2.84 -49.74 23.14
CA GLN A 431 -3.07 -49.90 21.71
C GLN A 431 -1.85 -50.48 20.99
N ILE A 432 -0.72 -50.62 21.67
CA ILE A 432 0.44 -51.38 21.17
C ILE A 432 0.10 -52.87 21.26
N SER A 433 0.39 -53.65 20.21
CA SER A 433 0.06 -55.07 20.23
C SER A 433 0.97 -55.83 21.22
N GLY A 434 0.45 -56.90 21.83
CA GLY A 434 1.27 -57.74 22.73
C GLY A 434 2.51 -58.33 22.04
N LYS A 435 2.47 -58.52 20.71
CA LYS A 435 3.63 -58.94 19.91
C LYS A 435 4.72 -57.87 19.88
N GLU A 436 4.36 -56.63 19.59
CA GLU A 436 5.29 -55.48 19.57
C GLU A 436 5.81 -55.16 20.96
N PHE A 437 4.95 -55.26 21.98
CA PHE A 437 5.34 -55.13 23.38
C PHE A 437 6.39 -56.17 23.78
N LYS A 438 6.16 -57.44 23.42
CA LYS A 438 7.10 -58.54 23.66
C LYS A 438 8.45 -58.34 22.97
N GLN A 439 8.48 -57.74 21.79
CA GLN A 439 9.72 -57.45 21.06
C GLN A 439 10.55 -56.34 21.70
N ASN A 440 9.92 -55.45 22.48
CA ASN A 440 10.55 -54.26 23.07
C ASN A 440 10.61 -54.30 24.61
N LEU A 441 10.47 -55.47 25.23
CA LEU A 441 10.37 -55.63 26.70
C LEU A 441 11.50 -54.96 27.47
N ALA A 442 12.74 -55.11 27.02
CA ALA A 442 13.90 -54.54 27.69
C ALA A 442 13.86 -53.01 27.67
N LEU A 443 13.49 -52.42 26.53
CA LEU A 443 13.37 -50.98 26.34
C LEU A 443 12.26 -50.40 27.22
N PHE A 444 11.07 -51.01 27.19
CA PHE A 444 9.94 -50.55 28.00
C PHE A 444 10.19 -50.71 29.50
N ARG A 445 10.77 -51.83 29.92
CA ARG A 445 11.07 -52.09 31.34
C ARG A 445 12.03 -51.07 31.93
N ASN A 446 13.01 -50.62 31.14
CA ASN A 446 14.05 -49.72 31.61
C ASN A 446 13.64 -48.24 31.50
N THR A 447 12.70 -47.90 30.60
CA THR A 447 12.31 -46.50 30.32
C THR A 447 11.00 -46.10 31.04
N LEU A 448 10.06 -47.02 31.23
CA LEU A 448 8.76 -46.73 31.84
C LEU A 448 8.81 -46.90 33.36
N SER A 449 7.88 -46.24 34.06
CA SER A 449 7.69 -46.49 35.49
C SER A 449 7.31 -47.95 35.73
N SER A 450 7.72 -48.51 36.87
CA SER A 450 7.42 -49.91 37.21
C SER A 450 5.92 -50.18 37.25
N GLU A 451 5.13 -49.19 37.67
CA GLU A 451 3.66 -49.24 37.67
C GLU A 451 3.10 -49.32 36.25
N LEU A 452 3.48 -48.39 35.37
CA LEU A 452 2.99 -48.36 33.98
C LEU A 452 3.38 -49.65 33.23
N TYR A 453 4.62 -50.12 33.40
CA TYR A 453 5.08 -51.37 32.79
C TYR A 453 4.26 -52.58 33.26
N GLN A 454 4.00 -52.71 34.57
CA GLN A 454 3.18 -53.79 35.11
C GLN A 454 1.74 -53.73 34.61
N ASN A 455 1.16 -52.53 34.51
CA ASN A 455 -0.19 -52.34 33.99
C ASN A 455 -0.31 -52.79 32.53
N ILE A 456 0.65 -52.42 31.67
CA ILE A 456 0.68 -52.85 30.25
C ILE A 456 0.89 -54.37 30.16
N TRP A 457 1.80 -54.92 30.97
CA TRP A 457 2.06 -56.36 31.03
C TRP A 457 0.81 -57.15 31.42
N ASN A 458 0.12 -56.72 32.48
CA ASN A 458 -1.10 -57.35 32.97
C ASN A 458 -2.24 -57.24 31.95
N TYR A 459 -2.39 -56.09 31.27
CA TYR A 459 -3.39 -55.93 30.21
C TYR A 459 -3.24 -56.95 29.08
N HIS A 460 -2.01 -57.27 28.68
CA HIS A 460 -1.75 -58.29 27.66
C HIS A 460 -1.93 -59.74 28.14
N LEU A 461 -1.90 -59.98 29.45
CA LEU A 461 -2.21 -61.29 30.05
C LEU A 461 -3.72 -61.48 30.25
N ASP A 462 -4.36 -60.47 30.85
CA ASP A 462 -5.79 -60.42 31.12
C ASP A 462 -6.24 -58.95 31.22
N SER A 463 -6.95 -58.46 30.19
CA SER A 463 -7.46 -57.09 30.16
C SER A 463 -8.42 -56.75 31.30
N SER A 464 -9.05 -57.75 31.94
CA SER A 464 -9.96 -57.56 33.07
C SER A 464 -9.24 -57.35 34.41
N SER A 465 -7.92 -57.54 34.44
CA SER A 465 -7.08 -57.40 35.64
C SER A 465 -6.58 -55.97 35.91
N LEU A 466 -6.91 -55.00 35.05
CA LEU A 466 -6.50 -53.61 35.22
C LEU A 466 -7.25 -52.92 36.39
N PRO A 467 -6.54 -52.14 37.24
CA PRO A 467 -7.18 -51.26 38.21
C PRO A 467 -8.21 -50.32 37.55
N HIS A 468 -9.36 -50.12 38.21
CA HIS A 468 -10.46 -49.29 37.70
C HIS A 468 -10.10 -47.79 37.53
N GLU A 469 -9.03 -47.35 38.17
CA GLU A 469 -8.54 -45.95 38.14
C GLU A 469 -7.70 -45.64 36.89
N ILE A 470 -7.33 -46.65 36.10
CA ILE A 470 -6.51 -46.46 34.91
C ILE A 470 -7.36 -45.96 33.75
N THR A 471 -7.07 -44.74 33.30
CA THR A 471 -7.67 -44.20 32.07
C THR A 471 -6.99 -44.84 30.84
N ILE A 472 -7.70 -45.72 30.14
CA ILE A 472 -7.25 -46.28 28.86
C ILE A 472 -7.57 -45.28 27.76
N LEU A 473 -6.54 -44.72 27.11
CA LEU A 473 -6.73 -43.86 25.95
C LEU A 473 -7.27 -44.67 24.76
N PRO A 474 -8.30 -44.17 24.05
CA PRO A 474 -8.88 -44.87 22.90
C PRO A 474 -7.86 -44.96 21.75
N PRO A 475 -8.02 -45.89 20.79
CA PRO A 475 -7.16 -45.96 19.60
C PRO A 475 -7.12 -44.63 18.84
N ARG A 476 -5.94 -44.27 18.35
CA ARG A 476 -5.74 -43.13 17.44
C ARG A 476 -6.44 -43.51 16.13
N HIS A 477 -7.43 -42.74 15.70
CA HIS A 477 -8.26 -43.16 14.56
C HIS A 477 -7.44 -43.12 13.28
N LYS A 478 -7.22 -44.29 12.67
CA LYS A 478 -6.88 -44.36 11.25
C LYS A 478 -8.05 -43.68 10.53
N ARG A 479 -7.80 -42.66 9.70
CA ARG A 479 -8.83 -42.15 8.79
C ARG A 479 -9.39 -43.32 7.98
N VAL A 480 -10.47 -43.92 8.46
CA VAL A 480 -11.51 -44.42 7.58
C VAL A 480 -11.97 -43.14 6.89
N HIS A 481 -11.84 -43.08 5.57
CA HIS A 481 -12.47 -42.02 4.79
C HIS A 481 -13.86 -41.78 5.38
N MET A 482 -14.06 -40.68 6.11
CA MET A 482 -15.39 -40.15 6.32
C MET A 482 -15.78 -39.69 4.91
N PRO A 483 -16.67 -40.38 4.19
CA PRO A 483 -17.10 -39.87 2.91
C PRO A 483 -17.94 -38.63 3.24
N LEU A 484 -17.39 -37.45 2.95
CA LEU A 484 -18.15 -36.22 2.77
C LEU A 484 -19.20 -35.92 3.84
N ILE A 485 -18.85 -35.51 5.07
CA ILE A 485 -19.83 -34.74 5.86
C ILE A 485 -19.81 -33.30 5.33
N ARG A 486 -20.69 -33.01 4.37
CA ARG A 486 -20.94 -31.65 3.88
C ARG A 486 -21.77 -30.89 4.93
N PRO A 487 -21.78 -29.54 4.94
CA PRO A 487 -22.64 -28.73 5.83
C PRO A 487 -24.12 -29.17 5.82
N GLN A 488 -24.58 -29.70 4.70
CA GLN A 488 -25.92 -30.27 4.48
C GLN A 488 -26.23 -31.46 5.41
N HIS A 489 -25.21 -32.25 5.76
CA HIS A 489 -25.34 -33.41 6.64
C HIS A 489 -25.41 -33.02 8.12
N PHE A 490 -24.87 -31.85 8.51
CA PHE A 490 -25.05 -31.33 9.87
C PHE A 490 -26.52 -31.02 10.17
N ASN A 491 -27.29 -30.54 9.19
CA ASN A 491 -28.72 -30.31 9.36
C ASN A 491 -29.51 -31.61 9.58
N ILE A 492 -29.10 -32.70 8.93
CA ILE A 492 -29.71 -34.03 9.08
C ILE A 492 -29.34 -34.64 10.43
N ILE A 493 -28.08 -34.51 10.85
CA ILE A 493 -27.63 -35.00 12.16
C ILE A 493 -28.29 -34.19 13.28
N ALA A 494 -28.43 -32.88 13.12
CA ALA A 494 -29.17 -32.02 14.04
C ALA A 494 -30.66 -32.39 14.10
N SER A 495 -31.30 -32.72 12.96
CA SER A 495 -32.71 -33.15 12.96
C SER A 495 -32.93 -34.50 13.64
N TRP A 496 -31.94 -35.40 13.62
CA TRP A 496 -31.94 -36.66 14.38
C TRP A 496 -31.79 -36.45 15.89
N ILE A 497 -30.88 -35.56 16.30
CA ILE A 497 -30.68 -35.19 17.71
C ILE A 497 -31.93 -34.50 18.27
N ASP A 498 -32.56 -33.63 17.48
CA ASP A 498 -33.78 -32.90 17.85
C ASP A 498 -35.07 -33.75 17.71
N LYS A 499 -34.98 -35.04 17.34
CA LYS A 499 -36.11 -35.96 17.09
C LYS A 499 -37.20 -35.39 16.15
N LYS A 500 -36.83 -34.62 15.13
CA LYS A 500 -37.81 -34.00 14.20
C LYS A 500 -38.21 -34.89 13.01
N ASP A 501 -37.63 -36.07 12.85
CA ASP A 501 -37.80 -36.88 11.65
C ASP A 501 -38.89 -37.96 11.73
N SER A 502 -40.15 -37.54 11.52
CA SER A 502 -41.21 -38.46 11.06
C SER A 502 -41.94 -38.02 9.79
N LEU A 503 -41.63 -36.84 9.21
CA LEU A 503 -42.42 -36.27 8.10
C LEU A 503 -41.65 -36.08 6.77
N ASN A 504 -40.31 -36.06 6.75
CA ASN A 504 -39.57 -35.70 5.53
C ASN A 504 -39.05 -36.87 4.66
N MET A 505 -39.08 -38.12 5.14
CA MET A 505 -38.64 -39.30 4.37
C MET A 505 -39.50 -39.60 3.13
N LYS A 506 -40.74 -39.08 3.05
CA LYS A 506 -41.64 -39.32 1.90
C LYS A 506 -41.38 -38.41 0.70
N LYS A 507 -40.65 -37.30 0.84
CA LYS A 507 -40.38 -36.39 -0.29
C LYS A 507 -39.22 -36.86 -1.18
N MET A 508 -38.19 -37.49 -0.63
CA MET A 508 -37.03 -37.92 -1.45
C MET A 508 -37.31 -39.14 -2.36
N HIS A 509 -38.25 -40.01 -2.01
CA HIS A 509 -38.61 -41.16 -2.86
C HIS A 509 -39.30 -40.76 -4.18
N LYS A 510 -39.80 -39.51 -4.31
CA LYS A 510 -40.42 -39.02 -5.55
C LYS A 510 -39.44 -38.38 -6.54
N GLU A 511 -38.25 -37.99 -6.11
CA GLU A 511 -37.28 -37.28 -6.96
C GLU A 511 -36.24 -38.21 -7.61
N ASN A 512 -36.04 -39.42 -7.08
CA ASN A 512 -35.14 -40.42 -7.68
C ASN A 512 -35.87 -41.36 -8.65
N GLY A 513 -36.66 -40.80 -9.57
CA GLY A 513 -37.21 -41.51 -10.72
C GLY A 513 -36.11 -41.90 -11.71
N ILE A 514 -35.47 -43.05 -11.48
CA ILE A 514 -34.51 -43.70 -12.37
C ILE A 514 -35.23 -44.04 -13.70
N LYS A 515 -34.87 -43.36 -14.78
CA LYS A 515 -35.09 -43.89 -16.13
C LYS A 515 -33.98 -44.91 -16.42
N LYS A 516 -34.43 -46.10 -16.81
CA LYS A 516 -33.65 -47.29 -17.19
C LYS A 516 -32.55 -47.00 -18.21
#